data_AF-A0A1G3CGB1-F1
#
_entry.id   AF-A0A1G3CGB1-F1
#
_cell.length_a   1.000
_cell.length_b   1.000
_cell.length_c   1.000
_cell.angle_alpha   90.00
_cell.angle_beta   90.00
_cell.angle_gamma   90.00
#
_symmetry.space_group_name_H-M   'P 1'
#
loop_
_entity.id
_entity.type
_entity.pdbx_description
1 polymer ?
#
loop_
_entity_poly.entity_id
_entity_poly.type
_entity_poly.pdbx_seq_one_letter_code
_entity_poly.pdbx_strand_id
1 'polypeptide(L)'
;MEIEDAGTGQCKTSVLSAKIDEPLTVKIDREIVKKSSTVNITVFPIHSMDYIGVTGEDAKLYSVQKGFISNYIKAICITFLKFLLIITIAVMGSTYLSAPVSIVSALVVFLCGHILDFVKDFSLLIQRYDVHEHALPTVLKKPNILLVYIDYLIKKPLEWLTVILPDFKRFDSLKFLLKGINISWETVGVCLGYTALYAGICLFISSVIFKKREFF
;
A
#
# COMPACT_ATOMS: atom_id res chain seq x y z
N MET A 1 -2.04 -3.71 30.15
CA MET A 1 -0.87 -4.07 29.33
C MET A 1 0.35 -4.02 30.23
N GLU A 2 1.23 -4.99 30.11
CA GLU A 2 2.47 -5.04 30.87
C GLU A 2 3.63 -5.12 29.87
N ILE A 3 4.67 -4.32 30.10
CA ILE A 3 5.87 -4.29 29.26
C ILE A 3 7.02 -4.71 30.16
N GLU A 4 7.56 -5.88 29.89
CA GLU A 4 8.64 -6.47 30.68
C GLU A 4 9.94 -6.52 29.87
N ASP A 5 11.01 -6.03 30.48
CA ASP A 5 12.37 -6.14 29.96
C ASP A 5 12.95 -7.51 30.31
N ALA A 6 13.12 -8.36 29.30
CA ALA A 6 13.60 -9.73 29.45
C ALA A 6 15.06 -9.85 29.95
N GLY A 7 15.84 -8.76 29.90
CA GLY A 7 17.26 -8.76 30.31
C GLY A 7 17.51 -8.29 31.74
N THR A 8 16.62 -7.47 32.31
CA THR A 8 16.91 -6.73 33.55
C THR A 8 15.88 -6.94 34.67
N GLY A 9 14.78 -7.66 34.41
CA GLY A 9 13.70 -7.85 35.40
C GLY A 9 13.01 -6.54 35.82
N GLN A 10 13.26 -5.44 35.11
CA GLN A 10 12.55 -4.19 35.32
C GLN A 10 11.23 -4.26 34.58
N CYS A 11 10.15 -4.51 35.32
CA CYS A 11 8.81 -4.45 34.80
C CYS A 11 8.29 -3.01 34.86
N LYS A 12 7.88 -2.45 33.71
CA LYS A 12 7.15 -1.20 33.66
C LYS A 12 5.72 -1.51 33.27
N THR A 13 4.89 -1.81 34.27
CA THR A 13 3.46 -2.05 34.08
C THR A 13 2.77 -0.71 33.80
N SER A 14 2.27 -0.53 32.57
CA SER A 14 1.47 0.64 32.20
C SER A 14 0.04 0.20 31.88
N VAL A 15 -0.89 0.53 32.79
CA VAL A 15 -2.30 0.25 32.57
C VAL A 15 -2.86 1.28 31.59
N LEU A 16 -2.86 0.93 30.30
CA LEU A 16 -3.61 1.65 29.27
C LEU A 16 -4.93 0.92 29.01
N SER A 17 -6.03 1.67 29.08
CA SER A 17 -7.35 1.19 28.69
C SER A 17 -7.53 1.43 27.18
N ALA A 18 -7.80 0.36 26.44
CA ALA A 18 -8.12 0.41 25.02
C ALA A 18 -9.63 0.25 24.82
N LYS A 19 -10.19 1.00 23.88
CA LYS A 19 -11.55 0.74 23.40
C LYS A 19 -11.54 -0.42 22.40
N ILE A 20 -12.65 -1.15 22.36
CA ILE A 20 -12.90 -2.20 21.37
C ILE A 20 -12.83 -1.56 19.96
N ASP A 21 -12.14 -2.22 19.03
CA ASP A 21 -11.91 -1.80 17.64
C ASP A 21 -11.12 -0.50 17.38
N GLU A 22 -10.45 0.07 18.40
CA GLU A 22 -9.55 1.22 18.20
C GLU A 22 -8.07 0.82 18.28
N PRO A 23 -7.20 1.26 17.33
CA PRO A 23 -5.78 0.95 17.36
C PRO A 23 -5.07 1.69 18.50
N LEU A 24 -4.62 0.96 19.52
CA LEU A 24 -3.84 1.52 20.62
C LEU A 24 -2.36 1.67 20.22
N THR A 25 -1.88 2.92 20.13
CA THR A 25 -0.46 3.19 19.92
C THR A 25 0.25 3.39 21.25
N VAL A 26 1.12 2.44 21.62
CA VAL A 26 1.93 2.54 22.84
C VAL A 26 3.35 2.96 22.49
N LYS A 27 3.80 4.07 23.07
CA LYS A 27 5.18 4.54 22.93
C LYS A 27 6.05 3.75 23.91
N ILE A 28 6.90 2.88 23.37
CA ILE A 28 7.92 2.17 24.15
C ILE A 28 9.12 3.10 24.30
N ASP A 29 9.62 3.23 25.54
CA ASP A 29 10.76 4.08 25.82
C ASP A 29 12.03 3.52 25.14
N ARG A 30 12.81 4.40 24.52
CA ARG A 30 13.98 4.00 23.72
C ARG A 30 15.08 3.39 24.58
N GLU A 31 15.10 3.70 25.87
CA GLU A 31 16.09 3.16 26.81
C GLU A 31 15.88 1.67 27.08
N ILE A 32 14.62 1.22 27.13
CA ILE A 32 14.24 -0.19 27.33
C ILE A 32 14.67 -1.02 26.11
N VAL A 33 14.46 -0.49 24.90
CA VAL A 33 14.82 -1.16 23.63
C VAL A 33 16.33 -1.16 23.36
N LYS A 34 17.08 -0.18 23.90
CA LYS A 34 18.53 -0.12 23.70
C LYS A 34 19.30 -1.07 24.61
N LYS A 35 18.76 -1.41 25.79
CA LYS A 35 19.44 -2.22 26.80
C LYS A 35 19.23 -3.72 26.60
N SER A 36 18.07 -4.10 26.07
CA SER A 36 17.71 -5.50 25.81
C SER A 36 17.23 -5.66 24.37
N SER A 37 17.79 -6.64 23.66
CA SER A 37 17.43 -6.97 22.28
C SER A 37 16.03 -7.56 22.12
N THR A 38 15.38 -7.93 23.22
CA THR A 38 14.07 -8.56 23.28
C THR A 38 13.15 -7.79 24.23
N VAL A 39 11.97 -7.41 23.73
CA VAL A 39 10.90 -6.76 24.51
C VAL A 39 9.71 -7.71 24.56
N ASN A 40 9.30 -8.13 25.76
CA ASN A 40 8.10 -8.92 25.94
C ASN A 40 6.93 -8.00 26.26
N ILE A 41 5.87 -8.14 25.46
CA ILE A 41 4.64 -7.36 25.61
C ILE A 41 3.52 -8.34 25.96
N THR A 42 2.99 -8.22 27.17
CA THR A 42 1.87 -9.02 27.66
C THR A 42 0.60 -8.19 27.74
N VAL A 43 -0.47 -8.71 27.15
CA VAL A 43 -1.79 -8.06 27.14
C VAL A 43 -2.79 -9.00 27.80
N PHE A 44 -3.55 -8.47 28.74
CA PHE A 44 -4.55 -9.23 29.49
C PHE A 44 -5.91 -8.55 29.33
N PRO A 45 -7.00 -9.32 29.09
CA PRO A 45 -8.35 -8.77 29.06
C PRO A 45 -8.77 -8.34 30.46
N ILE A 46 -9.51 -7.23 30.56
CA ILE A 46 -10.00 -6.69 31.83
C ILE A 46 -11.25 -7.45 32.29
N HIS A 47 -12.01 -8.06 31.37
CA HIS A 47 -13.21 -8.82 31.66
C HIS A 47 -13.04 -10.29 31.26
N SER A 48 -13.60 -11.19 32.07
CA SER A 48 -13.44 -12.64 31.98
C SER A 48 -14.04 -13.26 30.71
N MET A 49 -14.87 -12.50 29.99
CA MET A 49 -15.59 -12.95 28.78
C MET A 49 -14.98 -12.39 27.49
N ASP A 50 -13.95 -11.54 27.60
CA ASP A 50 -13.31 -10.92 26.44
C ASP A 50 -12.13 -11.77 25.96
N TYR A 51 -12.02 -11.95 24.65
CA TYR A 51 -10.92 -12.67 24.00
C TYR A 51 -10.07 -11.69 23.19
N ILE A 52 -8.76 -11.89 23.21
CA ILE A 52 -7.81 -11.10 22.41
C ILE A 52 -7.38 -11.94 21.22
N GLY A 53 -7.81 -11.55 20.02
CA GLY A 53 -7.27 -12.06 18.77
C GLY A 53 -6.05 -11.22 18.35
N VAL A 54 -4.90 -11.86 18.13
CA VAL A 54 -3.72 -11.20 17.56
C VAL A 54 -3.29 -11.94 16.32
N THR A 55 -3.30 -11.26 15.18
CA THR A 55 -2.75 -11.74 13.91
C THR A 55 -1.40 -11.08 13.64
N GLY A 56 -0.57 -11.70 12.78
CA GLY A 56 0.77 -11.17 12.46
C GLY A 56 0.78 -9.77 11.83
N GLU A 57 -0.36 -9.30 11.31
CA GLU A 57 -0.51 -7.95 10.76
C GLU A 57 -0.93 -6.88 11.78
N ASP A 58 -1.37 -7.30 12.98
CA ASP A 58 -1.95 -6.40 13.99
C ASP A 58 -0.87 -5.74 14.86
N ALA A 59 0.29 -6.40 15.00
CA ALA A 59 1.43 -5.87 15.75
C ALA A 59 2.49 -5.31 14.79
N LYS A 60 2.62 -3.97 14.73
CA LYS A 60 3.66 -3.30 13.93
C LYS A 60 4.59 -2.49 14.81
N LEU A 61 5.87 -2.85 14.79
CA LEU A 61 6.92 -2.11 15.47
C LEU A 61 7.50 -1.05 14.53
N TYR A 62 7.42 0.21 14.94
CA TYR A 62 7.94 1.33 14.17
C TYR A 62 9.12 1.98 14.89
N SER A 63 10.25 2.11 14.19
CA SER A 63 11.35 2.92 14.70
C SER A 63 11.00 4.40 14.60
N VAL A 64 10.87 5.06 15.74
CA VAL A 64 10.67 6.52 15.82
C VAL A 64 11.86 7.24 15.18
N GLN A 65 11.56 8.32 14.48
CA GLN A 65 12.45 9.18 13.71
C GLN A 65 13.76 9.57 14.45
N LYS A 66 14.92 9.38 13.79
CA LYS A 66 16.23 9.89 14.25
C LYS A 66 16.59 11.26 13.67
N GLY A 67 15.88 11.72 12.63
CA GLY A 67 16.01 13.07 12.07
C GLY A 67 14.90 13.41 11.07
N PHE A 68 14.20 14.53 11.29
CA PHE A 68 13.07 14.96 10.46
C PHE A 68 13.46 15.20 9.01
N ILE A 69 14.52 15.99 8.80
CA ILE A 69 15.00 16.39 7.48
C ILE A 69 15.39 15.18 6.62
N SER A 70 16.13 14.22 7.19
CA SER A 70 16.53 13.02 6.46
C SER A 70 15.32 12.20 6.01
N ASN A 71 14.32 12.04 6.88
CA ASN A 71 13.10 11.32 6.52
C ASN A 71 12.29 12.06 5.45
N TYR A 72 12.23 13.39 5.55
CA TYR A 72 11.55 14.25 4.59
C TYR A 72 12.19 14.15 3.19
N ILE A 73 13.53 14.20 3.11
CA ILE A 73 14.26 14.02 1.84
C ILE A 73 13.97 12.63 1.25
N LYS A 74 13.97 11.56 2.06
CA LYS A 74 13.60 10.21 1.58
C LYS A 74 12.18 10.17 1.03
N ALA A 75 11.23 10.82 1.69
CA ALA A 75 9.84 10.88 1.23
C ALA A 75 9.70 11.65 -0.09
N ILE A 76 10.42 12.77 -0.24
CA ILE A 76 10.50 13.50 -1.52
C ILE A 76 11.09 12.62 -2.60
N CYS A 77 12.18 11.90 -2.31
CA CYS A 77 12.82 11.00 -3.27
C CYS A 77 11.85 9.90 -3.74
N ILE A 78 11.15 9.23 -2.83
CA ILE A 78 10.13 8.22 -3.17
C ILE A 78 9.02 8.84 -4.04
N THR A 79 8.56 10.03 -3.68
CA THR A 79 7.53 10.76 -4.44
C THR A 79 8.02 11.14 -5.85
N PHE A 80 9.27 11.56 -5.97
CA PHE A 80 9.90 11.87 -7.25
C PHE A 80 9.98 10.61 -8.15
N LEU A 81 10.40 9.48 -7.60
CA LEU A 81 10.42 8.20 -8.31
C LEU A 81 9.03 7.76 -8.78
N LYS A 82 7.99 8.00 -7.98
CA LYS A 82 6.59 7.76 -8.36
C LYS A 82 6.22 8.58 -9.61
N PHE A 83 6.50 9.88 -9.61
CA PHE A 83 6.20 10.74 -10.76
C PHE A 83 7.03 10.40 -11.98
N LEU A 84 8.32 10.08 -11.82
CA LEU A 84 9.18 9.63 -12.91
C LEU A 84 8.60 8.38 -13.60
N LEU A 85 8.09 7.42 -12.83
CA LEU A 85 7.47 6.22 -13.35
C LEU A 85 6.22 6.53 -14.19
N ILE A 86 5.34 7.40 -13.67
CA ILE A 86 4.13 7.85 -14.38
C ILE A 86 4.51 8.54 -15.70
N ILE A 87 5.49 9.45 -15.66
CA ILE A 87 5.97 10.17 -16.85
C ILE A 87 6.56 9.18 -17.86
N THR A 88 7.33 8.19 -17.44
CA THR A 88 7.94 7.22 -18.36
C THR A 88 6.88 6.41 -19.11
N ILE A 89 5.83 5.97 -18.41
CA ILE A 89 4.70 5.25 -19.02
C ILE A 89 3.94 6.19 -19.97
N ALA A 90 3.70 7.44 -19.57
CA ALA A 90 3.03 8.43 -20.39
C ALA A 90 3.81 8.76 -21.67
N VAL A 91 5.14 8.90 -21.57
CA VAL A 91 6.04 9.12 -22.70
C VAL A 91 6.05 7.90 -23.63
N MET A 92 6.06 6.67 -23.09
CA MET A 92 5.90 5.49 -23.93
C MET A 92 4.60 5.55 -24.74
N GLY A 93 3.47 5.91 -24.13
CA GLY A 93 2.20 6.11 -24.84
C GLY A 93 2.23 7.26 -25.85
N SER A 94 2.98 8.33 -25.58
CA SER A 94 3.08 9.50 -26.46
C SER A 94 3.78 9.23 -27.79
N THR A 95 4.62 8.19 -27.85
CA THR A 95 5.32 7.81 -29.09
C THR A 95 4.41 7.29 -30.19
N TYR A 96 3.23 6.78 -29.82
CA TYR A 96 2.27 6.18 -30.74
C TYR A 96 1.03 7.05 -30.96
N LEU A 97 0.68 7.92 -30.00
CA LEU A 97 -0.52 8.73 -30.06
C LEU A 97 -0.19 10.21 -30.21
N SER A 98 -0.97 10.96 -31.00
CA SER A 98 -0.82 12.42 -31.17
C SER A 98 -0.78 13.13 -29.81
N ALA A 99 -0.06 14.25 -29.72
CA ALA A 99 0.18 14.99 -28.46
C ALA A 99 -1.06 15.18 -27.55
N PRO A 100 -2.27 15.49 -28.05
CA PRO A 100 -3.47 15.59 -27.21
C PRO A 100 -3.83 14.27 -26.51
N VAL A 101 -3.66 13.16 -27.19
CA VAL A 101 -4.07 11.85 -26.70
C VAL A 101 -3.05 11.28 -25.71
N SER A 102 -1.77 11.67 -25.83
CA SER A 102 -0.77 11.41 -24.80
C SER A 102 -1.12 12.06 -23.46
N ILE A 103 -1.56 13.32 -23.49
CA ILE A 103 -1.96 14.05 -22.28
C ILE A 103 -3.16 13.36 -21.61
N VAL A 104 -4.17 12.97 -22.39
CA VAL A 104 -5.32 12.21 -21.89
C VAL A 104 -4.88 10.85 -21.33
N SER A 105 -3.97 10.14 -22.01
CA SER A 105 -3.43 8.87 -21.52
C SER A 105 -2.68 9.04 -20.19
N ALA A 106 -1.87 10.09 -20.04
CA ALA A 106 -1.17 10.39 -18.79
C ALA A 106 -2.15 10.66 -17.64
N LEU A 107 -3.21 11.41 -17.93
CA LEU A 107 -4.28 11.70 -16.97
C LEU A 107 -5.02 10.41 -16.55
N VAL A 108 -5.33 9.53 -17.50
CA VAL A 108 -5.99 8.24 -17.22
C VAL A 108 -5.10 7.31 -16.40
N VAL A 109 -3.81 7.21 -16.74
CA VAL A 109 -2.83 6.42 -15.96
C VAL A 109 -2.69 6.96 -14.55
N PHE A 110 -2.64 8.28 -14.39
CA PHE A 110 -2.58 8.95 -13.08
C PHE A 110 -3.84 8.70 -12.26
N LEU A 111 -5.02 8.94 -12.84
CA LEU A 111 -6.32 8.72 -12.20
C LEU A 111 -6.47 7.25 -11.82
N CYS A 112 -6.18 6.34 -12.74
CA CYS A 112 -6.26 4.93 -12.45
C CYS A 112 -5.30 4.55 -11.33
N GLY A 113 -4.03 4.98 -11.38
CA GLY A 113 -3.07 4.71 -10.32
C GLY A 113 -3.53 5.14 -8.92
N HIS A 114 -4.33 6.20 -8.83
CA HIS A 114 -4.94 6.68 -7.57
C HIS A 114 -6.25 5.98 -7.19
N ILE A 115 -7.06 5.59 -8.18
CA ILE A 115 -8.37 4.93 -7.97
C ILE A 115 -8.23 3.42 -7.81
N LEU A 116 -7.14 2.82 -8.28
CA LEU A 116 -6.95 1.36 -8.29
C LEU A 116 -6.87 0.77 -6.88
N ASP A 117 -6.37 1.52 -5.90
CA ASP A 117 -6.40 1.11 -4.49
C ASP A 117 -7.84 1.07 -3.95
N PHE A 118 -8.64 2.09 -4.27
CA PHE A 118 -10.06 2.11 -3.91
C PHE A 118 -10.81 0.95 -4.56
N VAL A 119 -10.55 0.69 -5.84
CA VAL A 119 -11.15 -0.44 -6.56
C VAL A 119 -10.74 -1.78 -5.94
N LYS A 120 -9.47 -1.96 -5.54
CA LYS A 120 -9.01 -3.18 -4.86
C LYS A 120 -9.69 -3.37 -3.50
N ASP A 121 -9.82 -2.31 -2.72
CA ASP A 121 -10.52 -2.36 -1.43
C ASP A 121 -12.00 -2.71 -1.61
N PHE A 122 -12.66 -2.14 -2.63
CA PHE A 122 -14.03 -2.51 -2.99
C PHE A 122 -14.14 -3.97 -3.46
N SER A 123 -13.18 -4.44 -4.26
CA SER A 123 -13.14 -5.84 -4.71
C SER A 123 -13.02 -6.82 -3.54
N LEU A 124 -12.15 -6.52 -2.57
CA LEU A 124 -12.02 -7.32 -1.35
C LEU A 124 -13.29 -7.29 -0.47
N LEU A 125 -13.98 -6.14 -0.41
CA LEU A 125 -15.25 -6.04 0.31
C LEU A 125 -16.35 -6.87 -0.37
N ILE A 126 -16.45 -6.83 -1.70
CA ILE A 126 -17.39 -7.66 -2.47
C ILE A 126 -17.05 -9.14 -2.31
N GLN A 127 -15.76 -9.51 -2.34
CA GLN A 127 -15.31 -10.89 -2.15
C GLN A 127 -15.56 -11.40 -0.73
N ARG A 128 -15.42 -10.55 0.31
CA ARG A 128 -15.81 -10.91 1.68
C ARG A 128 -17.32 -10.99 1.90
N TYR A 129 -18.11 -10.24 1.12
CA TYR A 129 -19.56 -10.33 1.14
C TYR A 129 -20.04 -11.73 0.70
N ASP A 130 -19.38 -12.31 -0.30
CA ASP A 130 -19.67 -13.66 -0.81
C ASP A 130 -19.29 -14.79 0.17
N VAL A 131 -18.32 -14.55 1.08
CA VAL A 131 -17.86 -15.54 2.07
C VAL A 131 -18.74 -15.57 3.34
N HIS A 132 -19.62 -14.59 3.54
CA HIS A 132 -20.59 -14.57 4.65
C HIS A 132 -22.04 -14.94 4.23
N GLU A 133 -22.27 -15.38 2.99
CA GLU A 133 -23.57 -15.89 2.51
C GLU A 133 -23.90 -17.32 3.00
N HIS A 134 -24.02 -17.51 4.32
CA HIS A 134 -24.95 -18.51 4.86
C HIS A 134 -26.18 -17.87 5.51
N ALA A 135 -26.34 -16.54 5.42
CA ALA A 135 -27.44 -15.83 6.05
C ALA A 135 -27.83 -14.50 5.35
N LEU A 136 -28.33 -14.51 4.10
CA LEU A 136 -29.26 -13.47 3.62
C LEU A 136 -30.05 -13.97 2.37
N PRO A 137 -31.27 -13.47 2.10
CA PRO A 137 -32.31 -14.23 1.43
C PRO A 137 -32.17 -14.23 -0.08
N THR A 138 -32.77 -15.29 -0.62
CA THR A 138 -32.94 -15.78 -1.99
C THR A 138 -33.46 -14.77 -3.04
N VAL A 139 -33.43 -13.46 -2.78
CA VAL A 139 -34.05 -12.40 -3.59
C VAL A 139 -33.08 -11.76 -4.60
N LEU A 140 -31.76 -11.90 -4.43
CA LEU A 140 -30.77 -11.49 -5.45
C LEU A 140 -30.43 -12.60 -6.47
N LYS A 141 -31.18 -13.71 -6.48
CA LYS A 141 -30.89 -14.89 -7.32
C LYS A 141 -31.35 -14.77 -8.78
N LYS A 142 -31.53 -13.56 -9.30
CA LYS A 142 -31.84 -13.32 -10.72
C LYS A 142 -30.68 -12.55 -11.34
N PRO A 143 -29.72 -13.23 -12.00
CA PRO A 143 -28.68 -12.54 -12.72
C PRO A 143 -29.35 -11.85 -13.91
N ASN A 144 -29.59 -10.55 -13.79
CA ASN A 144 -29.90 -9.74 -14.96
C ASN A 144 -28.66 -9.84 -15.86
N ILE A 145 -28.80 -10.40 -17.05
CA ILE A 145 -27.72 -10.60 -18.03
C ILE A 145 -26.95 -9.29 -18.27
N LEU A 146 -27.64 -8.15 -18.14
CA LEU A 146 -27.09 -6.80 -18.20
C LEU A 146 -26.10 -6.51 -17.05
N LEU A 147 -26.40 -6.96 -15.83
CA LEU A 147 -25.51 -6.81 -14.67
C LEU A 147 -24.25 -7.68 -14.81
N VAL A 148 -24.41 -8.94 -15.28
CA VAL A 148 -23.28 -9.84 -15.57
C VAL A 148 -22.41 -9.29 -16.70
N TYR A 149 -23.02 -8.69 -17.71
CA TYR A 149 -22.31 -8.05 -18.82
C TYR A 149 -21.53 -6.81 -18.37
N ILE A 150 -22.13 -5.95 -17.54
CA ILE A 150 -21.44 -4.79 -16.97
C ILE A 150 -20.29 -5.21 -16.05
N ASP A 151 -20.49 -6.22 -15.22
CA ASP A 151 -19.42 -6.76 -14.36
C ASP A 151 -18.26 -7.31 -15.19
N TYR A 152 -18.55 -8.05 -16.27
CA TYR A 152 -17.53 -8.54 -17.21
C TYR A 152 -16.81 -7.41 -17.97
N LEU A 153 -17.57 -6.42 -18.44
CA LEU A 153 -17.06 -5.28 -19.21
C LEU A 153 -16.20 -4.34 -18.36
N ILE A 154 -16.43 -4.28 -17.04
CA ILE A 154 -15.62 -3.51 -16.10
C ILE A 154 -14.42 -4.34 -15.62
N LYS A 155 -14.61 -5.60 -15.22
CA LYS A 155 -13.54 -6.44 -14.66
C LYS A 155 -12.40 -6.66 -15.63
N LYS A 156 -12.71 -7.03 -16.88
CA LYS A 156 -11.69 -7.43 -17.85
C LYS A 156 -10.68 -6.32 -18.20
N PRO A 157 -11.10 -5.08 -18.55
CA PRO A 157 -10.14 -4.00 -18.76
C PRO A 157 -9.44 -3.61 -17.46
N LEU A 158 -10.11 -3.67 -16.31
CA LEU A 158 -9.53 -3.32 -15.02
C LEU A 158 -8.45 -4.31 -14.55
N GLU A 159 -8.63 -5.60 -14.79
CA GLU A 159 -7.61 -6.64 -14.58
C GLU A 159 -6.40 -6.37 -15.47
N TRP A 160 -6.63 -6.10 -16.75
CA TRP A 160 -5.58 -5.78 -17.71
C TRP A 160 -4.80 -4.52 -17.30
N LEU A 161 -5.53 -3.49 -16.88
CA LEU A 161 -5.01 -2.24 -16.36
C LEU A 161 -4.23 -2.45 -15.06
N THR A 162 -4.64 -3.38 -14.18
CA THR A 162 -3.94 -3.72 -12.94
C THR A 162 -2.63 -4.46 -13.19
N VAL A 163 -2.55 -5.28 -14.25
CA VAL A 163 -1.31 -5.96 -14.64
C VAL A 163 -0.32 -4.99 -15.28
N ILE A 164 -0.81 -4.04 -16.08
CA ILE A 164 0.03 -3.08 -16.81
C ILE A 164 0.45 -1.92 -15.91
N LEU A 165 -0.46 -1.42 -15.07
CA LEU A 165 -0.15 -0.29 -14.20
C LEU A 165 0.73 -0.72 -13.03
N PRO A 166 1.77 0.07 -12.74
CA PRO A 166 2.59 -0.19 -11.57
C PRO A 166 1.81 0.03 -10.28
N ASP A 167 2.13 -0.77 -9.26
CA ASP A 167 1.55 -0.63 -7.93
C ASP A 167 2.10 0.62 -7.23
N PHE A 168 1.36 1.73 -7.32
CA PHE A 168 1.75 3.01 -6.74
C PHE A 168 1.69 3.03 -5.21
N LYS A 169 1.04 2.05 -4.57
CA LYS A 169 1.00 1.89 -3.10
C LYS A 169 2.40 1.78 -2.49
N ARG A 170 3.34 1.19 -3.24
CA ARG A 170 4.74 1.04 -2.82
C ARG A 170 5.44 2.39 -2.63
N PHE A 171 4.92 3.45 -3.25
CA PHE A 171 5.48 4.80 -3.19
C PHE A 171 4.73 5.73 -2.21
N ASP A 172 3.82 5.22 -1.38
CA ASP A 172 3.06 6.00 -0.40
C ASP A 172 3.92 6.38 0.82
N SER A 173 4.80 7.38 0.62
CA SER A 173 5.67 7.93 1.66
C SER A 173 4.94 8.86 2.64
N LEU A 174 3.78 9.39 2.24
CA LEU A 174 3.01 10.35 3.04
C LEU A 174 2.50 9.72 4.33
N LYS A 175 2.03 8.47 4.28
CA LYS A 175 1.61 7.72 5.48
C LYS A 175 2.71 7.61 6.53
N PHE A 176 3.98 7.48 6.11
CA PHE A 176 5.11 7.41 7.03
C PHE A 176 5.43 8.77 7.64
N LEU A 177 5.31 9.86 6.86
CA LEU A 177 5.49 11.22 7.37
C LEU A 177 4.38 11.62 8.36
N LEU A 178 3.11 11.39 8.02
CA LEU A 178 1.96 11.70 8.88
C LEU A 178 2.01 10.94 10.21
N LYS A 179 2.49 9.69 10.19
CA LYS A 179 2.65 8.86 11.40
C LYS A 179 3.97 9.12 12.15
N GLY A 180 4.86 9.97 11.65
CA GLY A 180 6.17 10.24 12.26
C GLY A 180 7.12 9.03 12.27
N ILE A 181 6.90 8.08 11.35
CA ILE A 181 7.66 6.83 11.24
C ILE A 181 8.88 7.05 10.34
N ASN A 182 10.02 6.49 10.73
CA ASN A 182 11.23 6.54 9.91
C ASN A 182 11.10 5.64 8.66
N ILE A 183 11.32 6.20 7.48
CA ILE A 183 11.40 5.47 6.21
C ILE A 183 12.75 4.75 6.16
N SER A 184 12.68 3.41 6.00
CA SER A 184 13.86 2.56 5.83
C SER A 184 14.55 2.85 4.50
N TRP A 185 15.88 2.72 4.47
CA TRP A 185 16.65 2.88 3.22
C TRP A 185 16.36 1.74 2.23
N GLU A 186 16.00 0.58 2.76
CA GLU A 186 15.55 -0.57 1.96
C GLU A 186 14.30 -0.23 1.16
N THR A 187 13.33 0.48 1.76
CA THR A 187 12.12 0.92 1.07
C THR A 187 12.44 1.83 -0.11
N VAL A 188 13.36 2.77 0.08
CA VAL A 188 13.83 3.67 -1.00
C VAL A 188 14.51 2.86 -2.11
N GLY A 189 15.38 1.90 -1.75
CA GLY A 189 16.06 1.04 -2.70
C GLY A 189 15.11 0.16 -3.51
N VAL A 190 14.09 -0.43 -2.87
CA VAL A 190 13.05 -1.22 -3.54
C VAL A 190 12.24 -0.34 -4.49
N CYS A 191 11.87 0.88 -4.09
CA CYS A 191 11.19 1.83 -4.97
C CYS A 191 12.05 2.16 -6.19
N LEU A 192 13.35 2.39 -5.99
CA LEU A 192 14.29 2.72 -7.07
C LEU A 192 14.47 1.56 -8.05
N GLY A 193 14.68 0.35 -7.55
CA GLY A 193 14.78 -0.84 -8.40
C GLY A 193 13.50 -1.09 -9.20
N TYR A 194 12.34 -0.91 -8.56
CA TYR A 194 11.04 -1.06 -9.21
C TYR A 194 10.84 -0.02 -10.33
N THR A 195 11.13 1.26 -10.06
CA THR A 195 11.06 2.33 -11.06
C THR A 195 12.04 2.07 -12.21
N ALA A 196 13.28 1.68 -11.92
CA ALA A 196 14.30 1.42 -12.94
C ALA A 196 13.92 0.25 -13.86
N LEU A 197 13.38 -0.84 -13.30
CA LEU A 197 12.93 -2.00 -14.06
C LEU A 197 11.79 -1.63 -15.02
N TYR A 198 10.74 -0.98 -14.50
CA TYR A 198 9.61 -0.56 -15.33
C TYR A 198 10.02 0.47 -16.38
N ALA A 199 10.84 1.45 -16.00
CA ALA A 199 11.34 2.46 -16.94
C ALA A 199 12.18 1.81 -18.04
N GLY A 200 13.04 0.85 -17.70
CA GLY A 200 13.83 0.09 -18.68
C GLY A 200 12.97 -0.65 -19.69
N ILE A 201 11.93 -1.35 -19.24
CA ILE A 201 10.97 -2.06 -20.12
C ILE A 201 10.23 -1.05 -21.02
N CYS A 202 9.71 0.04 -20.44
CA CYS A 202 8.97 1.06 -21.20
C CYS A 202 9.85 1.74 -22.25
N LEU A 203 11.09 2.08 -21.89
CA LEU A 203 12.06 2.70 -22.81
C LEU A 203 12.49 1.72 -23.91
N PHE A 204 12.66 0.44 -23.60
CA PHE A 204 12.97 -0.57 -24.60
C PHE A 204 11.84 -0.71 -25.63
N ILE A 205 10.59 -0.83 -25.16
CA ILE A 205 9.41 -0.89 -26.04
C ILE A 205 9.32 0.37 -26.90
N SER A 206 9.45 1.54 -26.28
CA SER A 206 9.47 2.83 -26.96
C SER A 206 10.55 2.90 -28.06
N SER A 207 11.77 2.46 -27.75
CA SER A 207 12.88 2.43 -28.72
C SER A 207 12.61 1.51 -29.90
N VAL A 208 12.06 0.31 -29.66
CA VAL A 208 11.68 -0.63 -30.73
C VAL A 208 10.59 -0.04 -31.63
N ILE A 209 9.60 0.64 -31.04
CA ILE A 209 8.52 1.30 -31.79
C ILE A 209 9.09 2.43 -32.66
N PHE A 210 9.94 3.29 -32.09
CA PHE A 210 10.59 4.37 -32.85
C PHE A 210 11.39 3.82 -34.02
N LYS A 211 12.21 2.78 -33.79
CA LYS A 211 13.00 2.15 -34.84
C LYS A 211 12.12 1.59 -35.96
N LYS A 212 11.01 0.93 -35.64
CA LYS A 212 10.08 0.41 -36.66
C LYS A 212 9.42 1.51 -37.49
N ARG A 213 9.21 2.70 -36.92
CA ARG A 213 8.57 3.83 -37.61
C ARG A 213 9.53 4.56 -38.56
N GLU A 214 10.85 4.52 -38.31
CA GLU A 214 11.84 5.08 -39.26
C GLU A 214 12.00 4.26 -40.55
N PHE A 215 11.60 2.98 -40.56
CA PHE A 215 11.72 2.10 -41.72
C PHE A 215 10.49 2.11 -42.66
N PHE A 216 9.46 2.91 -42.36
CA PHE A 216 8.22 3.03 -43.15
C PHE A 216 8.01 4.47 -43.60
#